data_AF-A0A2D2H7H5-F1
#
_entry.id   AF-A0A2D2H7H5-F1
#
_cell.length_a   1.000
_cell.length_b   1.000
_cell.length_c   1.000
_cell.angle_alpha   90.00
_cell.angle_beta   90.00
_cell.angle_gamma   90.00
#
_symmetry.space_group_name_H-M   'P 1'
#
loop_
_entity.id
_entity.type
_entity.pdbx_description
1 polymer ?
#
loop_
_entity_poly.entity_id
_entity_poly.type
_entity_poly.pdbx_seq_one_letter_code
_entity_poly.pdbx_strand_id
1 'polypeptide(L)'
;MSWTLYGIAALLCLSPFLVTLWRPAAPRGRREADLALYQAQRAELDGQLAEGRLDQGSHATALLELQRRILAAPAEAAPRPGSGQATLWAALFLIPALGLGLYLWHGKPGLPSATLAERSEANAREEALLAQLRARVESLDPAGPAARQGWLLLGNAERSRGHLPEAVGAWQKALAARFDPDLAGDTAELLAELDRPAEAGALVQRALAERPADVRLRYLAGALALRQGRTAEGKAIWQALLDSAPPDAPWRAPLAEQLQRLP
;
A
#
# COMPACT_ATOMS: atom_id res chain seq x y z
N MET A 1 0.55 -11.98 28.67
CA MET A 1 -0.46 -11.15 29.38
C MET A 1 -0.96 -9.94 28.59
N SER A 2 -0.24 -9.46 27.56
CA SER A 2 -0.64 -8.31 26.72
C SER A 2 -1.68 -8.62 25.64
N TRP A 3 -1.76 -9.87 25.17
CA TRP A 3 -2.66 -10.29 24.08
C TRP A 3 -4.15 -10.18 24.41
N THR A 4 -4.54 -10.34 25.67
CA THR A 4 -5.93 -10.18 26.12
C THR A 4 -6.39 -8.72 26.03
N LEU A 5 -5.51 -7.76 26.36
CA LEU A 5 -5.78 -6.33 26.23
C LEU A 5 -5.98 -5.92 24.76
N TYR A 6 -5.15 -6.44 23.85
CA TYR A 6 -5.33 -6.20 22.41
C TYR A 6 -6.62 -6.82 21.87
N GLY A 7 -6.98 -8.02 22.34
CA GLY A 7 -8.25 -8.66 21.96
C GLY A 7 -9.49 -7.85 22.38
N ILE A 8 -9.48 -7.31 23.61
CA ILE A 8 -10.57 -6.47 24.13
C ILE A 8 -10.64 -5.14 23.36
N ALA A 9 -9.50 -4.50 23.08
CA ALA A 9 -9.44 -3.25 22.32
C ALA A 9 -9.96 -3.42 20.88
N ALA A 10 -9.61 -4.54 20.22
CA ALA A 10 -10.12 -4.85 18.88
C ALA A 10 -11.64 -5.06 18.87
N LEU A 11 -12.18 -5.79 19.86
CA LEU A 11 -13.62 -5.98 20.02
C LEU A 11 -14.37 -4.66 20.26
N LEU A 12 -13.81 -3.77 21.08
CA LEU A 12 -14.36 -2.43 21.30
C LEU A 12 -14.37 -1.59 20.02
N CYS A 13 -13.29 -1.59 19.24
CA CYS A 13 -13.23 -0.88 17.95
C CYS A 13 -14.21 -1.43 16.91
N LEU A 14 -14.48 -2.74 16.91
CA LEU A 14 -15.41 -3.38 15.97
C LEU A 14 -16.88 -3.36 16.44
N SER A 15 -17.13 -3.09 17.72
CA SER A 15 -18.48 -2.99 18.27
C SER A 15 -19.44 -2.05 17.51
N PRO A 16 -19.06 -0.84 17.05
CA PRO A 16 -19.98 -0.01 16.26
C PRO A 16 -20.33 -0.62 14.90
N PHE A 17 -19.41 -1.37 14.27
CA PHE A 17 -19.66 -2.09 13.02
C PHE A 17 -20.58 -3.30 13.22
N LEU A 18 -20.43 -4.01 14.33
CA LEU A 18 -21.33 -5.11 14.68
C LEU A 18 -22.74 -4.60 14.98
N VAL A 19 -22.87 -3.45 15.66
CA VAL A 19 -24.16 -2.80 15.95
C VAL A 19 -24.83 -2.30 14.67
N THR A 20 -24.09 -1.79 13.68
CA THR A 20 -24.67 -1.36 12.39
C THR A 20 -25.06 -2.53 11.50
N LEU A 21 -24.37 -3.66 11.60
CA LEU A 21 -24.72 -4.91 10.89
C LEU A 21 -25.90 -5.66 11.54
N TRP A 22 -26.07 -5.53 12.85
CA TRP A 22 -27.18 -6.14 13.61
C TRP A 22 -28.43 -5.28 13.68
N ARG A 23 -28.35 -3.99 13.36
CA ARG A 23 -29.53 -3.18 13.18
C ARG A 23 -30.27 -3.70 11.93
N PRO A 24 -31.51 -4.21 12.05
CA PRO A 24 -32.32 -4.48 10.87
C PRO A 24 -32.33 -3.19 10.05
N ALA A 25 -32.12 -3.31 8.72
CA ALA A 25 -32.26 -2.17 7.83
C ALA A 25 -33.60 -1.54 8.18
N ALA A 26 -33.58 -0.36 8.80
CA ALA A 26 -34.80 0.28 9.23
C ALA A 26 -35.64 0.39 7.95
N PRO A 27 -36.82 -0.26 7.88
CA PRO A 27 -37.74 0.10 6.85
C PRO A 27 -38.14 1.52 7.24
N ARG A 28 -37.39 2.53 6.78
CA ARG A 28 -37.94 3.87 6.61
C ARG A 28 -38.90 3.77 5.44
N GLY A 29 -39.95 2.97 5.65
CA GLY A 29 -41.01 2.75 4.71
C GLY A 29 -41.76 4.04 4.64
N ARG A 30 -41.83 4.60 3.44
CA ARG A 30 -42.66 5.76 3.11
C ARG A 30 -44.06 5.65 3.72
N ARG A 31 -44.57 4.42 3.85
CA ARG A 31 -45.82 4.04 4.54
C ARG A 31 -45.96 4.50 6.00
N GLU A 32 -44.92 4.40 6.84
CA GLU A 32 -44.99 4.88 8.23
C GLU A 32 -44.99 6.42 8.28
N ALA A 33 -44.22 7.05 7.39
CA ALA A 33 -44.21 8.50 7.22
C ALA A 33 -45.54 9.03 6.67
N ASP A 34 -46.16 8.33 5.71
CA ASP A 34 -47.45 8.68 5.10
C ASP A 34 -48.60 8.52 6.10
N LEU A 35 -48.56 7.49 6.97
CA LEU A 35 -49.53 7.32 8.05
C LEU A 35 -49.41 8.40 9.13
N ALA A 36 -48.18 8.75 9.52
CA ALA A 36 -47.93 9.84 10.46
C ALA A 36 -48.40 11.19 9.89
N LEU A 37 -48.14 11.43 8.60
CA LEU A 37 -48.61 12.62 7.89
C LEU A 37 -50.14 12.68 7.82
N TYR A 38 -50.80 11.56 7.52
CA TYR A 38 -52.26 11.46 7.52
C TYR A 38 -52.87 11.79 8.90
N GLN A 39 -52.29 11.24 9.97
CA GLN A 39 -52.76 11.51 11.34
C GLN A 39 -52.59 12.98 11.72
N ALA A 40 -51.46 13.59 11.36
CA ALA A 40 -51.20 15.01 11.58
C ALA A 40 -52.20 15.90 10.81
N GLN A 41 -52.43 15.61 9.53
CA GLN A 41 -53.38 16.36 8.69
C GLN A 41 -54.82 16.26 9.20
N ARG A 42 -55.22 15.08 9.71
CA ARG A 42 -56.53 14.90 10.33
C ARG A 42 -56.66 15.73 11.61
N ALA A 43 -55.67 15.68 12.49
CA ALA A 43 -55.68 16.43 13.74
C ALA A 43 -55.74 17.95 13.51
N GLU A 44 -55.09 18.44 12.45
CA GLU A 44 -55.17 19.84 12.05
C GLU A 44 -56.57 20.25 11.60
N LEU A 45 -57.24 19.42 10.79
CA LEU A 45 -58.64 19.67 10.38
C LEU A 45 -59.60 19.67 11.58
N ASP A 46 -59.42 18.74 12.52
CA ASP A 46 -60.20 18.65 13.75
C ASP A 46 -60.00 19.89 14.64
N GLY A 47 -58.76 20.41 14.72
CA GLY A 47 -58.45 21.66 15.42
C GLY A 47 -59.08 22.89 14.76
N GLN A 48 -59.04 22.99 13.43
CA GLN A 48 -59.65 24.10 12.70
C GLN A 48 -61.18 24.15 12.84
N LEU A 49 -61.85 22.99 12.95
CA LEU A 49 -63.27 22.89 13.30
C LEU A 49 -63.54 23.36 14.73
N ALA A 50 -62.72 22.92 15.70
CA ALA A 50 -62.87 23.31 17.11
C ALA A 50 -62.67 24.82 17.33
N GLU A 51 -61.78 25.45 16.57
CA GLU A 51 -61.53 26.89 16.60
C GLU A 51 -62.54 27.71 15.78
N GLY A 52 -63.54 27.08 15.18
CA GLY A 52 -64.59 27.74 14.40
C GLY A 52 -64.12 28.32 13.06
N ARG A 53 -62.91 27.97 12.60
CA ARG A 53 -62.35 28.39 11.30
C ARG A 53 -62.89 27.57 10.13
N LEU A 54 -63.46 26.41 10.41
CA LEU A 54 -64.09 25.50 9.45
C LEU A 54 -65.50 25.18 9.91
N ASP A 55 -66.46 25.14 8.97
CA ASP A 55 -67.80 24.65 9.24
C ASP A 55 -67.84 23.11 9.19
N GLN A 56 -68.87 22.53 9.80
CA GLN A 56 -69.01 21.06 9.87
C GLN A 56 -69.14 20.40 8.49
N GLY A 57 -69.75 21.08 7.50
CA GLY A 57 -69.92 20.54 6.14
C GLY A 57 -68.59 20.49 5.37
N SER A 58 -67.78 21.55 5.46
CA SER A 58 -66.46 21.58 4.83
C SER A 58 -65.47 20.62 5.49
N HIS A 59 -65.52 20.45 6.82
CA HIS A 59 -64.69 19.48 7.53
C HIS A 59 -64.97 18.03 7.09
N ALA A 60 -66.25 17.65 7.00
CA ALA A 60 -66.64 16.32 6.54
C ALA A 60 -66.17 16.05 5.09
N THR A 61 -66.24 17.07 4.22
CA THR A 61 -65.80 16.96 2.82
C THR A 61 -64.28 16.79 2.73
N ALA A 62 -63.51 17.57 3.51
CA ALA A 62 -62.06 17.48 3.55
C ALA A 62 -61.56 16.13 4.09
N LEU A 63 -62.23 15.58 5.12
CA LEU A 63 -61.92 14.24 5.64
C LEU A 63 -62.16 13.14 4.61
N LEU A 64 -63.24 13.22 3.84
CA LEU A 64 -63.54 12.24 2.80
C LEU A 64 -62.50 12.26 1.67
N GLU A 65 -62.02 13.45 1.27
CA GLU A 65 -60.96 13.56 0.27
C GLU A 65 -59.63 12.99 0.78
N LEU A 66 -59.28 13.25 2.04
CA LEU A 66 -58.07 12.72 2.67
C LEU A 66 -58.12 11.18 2.76
N GLN A 67 -59.26 10.61 3.14
CA GLN A 67 -59.50 9.16 3.15
C GLN A 67 -59.40 8.56 1.74
N ARG A 68 -59.93 9.24 0.72
CA ARG A 68 -59.81 8.78 -0.67
C ARG A 68 -58.35 8.78 -1.15
N ARG A 69 -57.56 9.78 -0.76
CA ARG A 69 -56.13 9.89 -1.12
C ARG A 69 -55.28 8.77 -0.51
N ILE A 70 -55.51 8.41 0.76
CA ILE A 70 -54.76 7.31 1.39
C ILE A 70 -55.16 5.94 0.84
N LEU A 71 -56.43 5.75 0.46
CA LEU A 71 -56.91 4.52 -0.17
C LEU A 71 -56.47 4.38 -1.63
N ALA A 72 -56.31 5.50 -2.35
CA ALA A 72 -55.82 5.51 -3.73
C ALA A 72 -54.29 5.39 -3.82
N ALA A 73 -53.56 5.43 -2.69
CA ALA A 73 -52.12 5.24 -2.67
C ALA A 73 -51.79 3.77 -3.05
N PRO A 74 -50.88 3.54 -4.01
CA PRO A 74 -50.55 2.19 -4.46
C PRO A 74 -49.93 1.36 -3.32
N ALA A 75 -50.34 0.09 -3.20
CA ALA A 75 -49.74 -0.85 -2.26
C ALA A 75 -48.31 -1.20 -2.70
N GLU A 76 -47.30 -0.94 -1.85
CA GLU A 76 -45.89 -1.16 -2.18
C GLU A 76 -45.52 -2.65 -2.29
N ALA A 77 -44.62 -2.95 -3.23
CA ALA A 77 -43.91 -4.22 -3.31
C ALA A 77 -42.93 -4.35 -2.14
N ALA A 78 -42.89 -5.52 -1.51
CA ALA A 78 -42.01 -5.80 -0.38
C ALA A 78 -40.54 -5.49 -0.70
N PRO A 79 -39.77 -4.95 0.26
CA PRO A 79 -38.35 -4.68 0.05
C PRO A 79 -37.62 -5.99 -0.30
N ARG A 80 -36.88 -5.98 -1.41
CA ARG A 80 -35.96 -7.08 -1.74
C ARG A 80 -34.75 -6.98 -0.82
N PRO A 81 -34.33 -8.05 -0.12
CA PRO A 81 -33.12 -8.01 0.69
C PRO A 81 -31.93 -7.67 -0.20
N GLY A 82 -31.15 -6.66 0.19
CA GLY A 82 -29.98 -6.22 -0.56
C GLY A 82 -28.90 -7.32 -0.57
N SER A 83 -28.53 -7.78 -1.76
CA SER A 83 -27.59 -8.89 -2.00
C SER A 83 -26.15 -8.64 -1.48
N GLY A 84 -25.84 -7.44 -1.00
CA GLY A 84 -24.51 -7.06 -0.49
C GLY A 84 -24.22 -7.47 0.96
N GLN A 85 -25.23 -7.77 1.78
CA GLN A 85 -25.00 -8.17 3.17
C GLN A 85 -24.36 -9.56 3.27
N ALA A 86 -24.77 -10.51 2.43
CA ALA A 86 -24.20 -11.86 2.42
C ALA A 86 -22.71 -11.85 2.04
N THR A 87 -22.33 -11.00 1.07
CA THR A 87 -20.91 -10.84 0.68
C THR A 87 -20.08 -10.19 1.78
N LEU A 88 -20.64 -9.23 2.53
CA LEU A 88 -19.95 -8.62 3.68
C LEU A 88 -19.75 -9.64 4.81
N TRP A 89 -20.76 -10.45 5.12
CA TRP A 89 -20.65 -11.53 6.10
C TRP A 89 -19.64 -12.60 5.67
N ALA A 90 -19.66 -13.00 4.40
CA ALA A 90 -18.68 -13.92 3.85
C ALA A 90 -17.26 -13.34 4.00
N ALA A 91 -17.02 -12.10 3.58
CA ALA A 91 -15.71 -11.47 3.71
C ALA A 91 -15.23 -11.36 5.17
N LEU A 92 -16.13 -11.01 6.09
CA LEU A 92 -15.82 -10.84 7.52
C LEU A 92 -15.27 -12.12 8.17
N PHE A 93 -15.77 -13.30 7.78
CA PHE A 93 -15.32 -14.57 8.34
C PHE A 93 -14.29 -15.28 7.48
N LEU A 94 -14.44 -15.23 6.16
CA LEU A 94 -13.58 -15.98 5.24
C LEU A 94 -12.16 -15.41 5.19
N ILE A 95 -11.99 -14.07 5.22
CA ILE A 95 -10.67 -13.44 5.16
C ILE A 95 -9.83 -13.78 6.40
N PRO A 96 -10.30 -13.61 7.65
CA PRO A 96 -9.55 -14.02 8.83
C PRO A 96 -9.32 -15.52 8.91
N ALA A 97 -10.30 -16.35 8.52
CA ALA A 97 -10.14 -17.80 8.51
C ALA A 97 -9.06 -18.26 7.51
N LEU A 98 -9.02 -17.65 6.33
CA LEU A 98 -7.97 -17.89 5.35
C LEU A 98 -6.60 -17.45 5.90
N GLY A 99 -6.53 -16.26 6.52
CA GLY A 99 -5.31 -15.75 7.15
C GLY A 99 -4.79 -16.69 8.25
N LEU A 100 -5.69 -17.18 9.12
CA LEU A 100 -5.35 -18.15 10.15
C LEU A 100 -4.91 -19.50 9.55
N GLY A 101 -5.62 -19.99 8.53
CA GLY A 101 -5.26 -21.22 7.83
C GLY A 101 -3.87 -21.13 7.18
N LEU A 102 -3.57 -20.01 6.51
CA LEU A 102 -2.25 -19.74 5.95
C LEU A 102 -1.17 -19.64 7.04
N TYR A 103 -1.46 -19.00 8.17
CA TYR A 103 -0.54 -18.93 9.30
C TYR A 103 -0.29 -20.30 9.93
N LEU A 104 -1.30 -21.16 10.06
CA LEU A 104 -1.11 -22.50 10.60
C LEU A 104 -0.35 -23.41 9.62
N TRP A 105 -0.49 -23.17 8.31
CA TRP A 105 0.20 -23.94 7.29
C TRP A 105 1.67 -23.52 7.11
N HIS A 106 1.97 -22.22 7.07
CA HIS A 106 3.33 -21.68 6.80
C HIS A 106 4.04 -21.10 8.03
N GLY A 107 3.29 -20.71 9.05
CA GLY A 107 3.84 -20.09 10.26
C GLY A 107 4.43 -21.10 11.22
N LYS A 108 4.99 -20.58 12.32
CA LYS A 108 5.54 -21.37 13.41
C LYS A 108 4.86 -20.97 14.72
N PRO A 109 3.63 -21.45 14.97
CA PRO A 109 2.81 -21.04 16.13
C PRO A 109 3.44 -21.38 17.49
N GLY A 110 4.34 -22.36 17.53
CA GLY A 110 5.05 -22.77 18.74
C GLY A 110 6.31 -21.98 19.07
N LEU A 111 6.70 -20.99 18.26
CA LEU A 111 7.90 -20.19 18.57
C LEU A 111 7.60 -19.23 19.74
N PRO A 112 8.33 -19.32 20.86
CA PRO A 112 8.21 -18.34 21.92
C PRO A 112 8.64 -16.96 21.42
N SER A 113 7.99 -15.92 21.92
CA SER A 113 8.40 -14.55 21.61
C SER A 113 9.79 -14.30 22.18
N ALA A 114 10.75 -13.96 21.31
CA ALA A 114 12.09 -13.60 21.74
C ALA A 114 12.05 -12.33 22.61
N THR A 115 12.66 -12.42 23.79
CA THR A 115 12.86 -11.28 24.69
C THR A 115 13.72 -10.20 24.03
N LEU A 116 13.78 -9.01 24.62
CA LEU A 116 14.69 -7.97 24.12
C LEU A 116 16.16 -8.41 24.24
N ALA A 117 16.52 -9.07 25.35
CA ALA A 117 17.87 -9.55 25.61
C ALA A 117 18.33 -10.57 24.56
N GLU A 118 17.52 -11.58 24.26
CA GLU A 118 17.83 -12.60 23.24
C GLU A 118 18.01 -11.97 21.84
N ARG A 119 17.20 -10.97 21.49
CA ARG A 119 17.33 -10.22 20.24
C ARG A 119 18.63 -9.41 20.20
N SER A 120 18.99 -8.74 21.29
CA SER A 120 20.26 -8.00 21.35
C SER A 120 21.47 -8.93 21.28
N GLU A 121 21.43 -10.09 21.93
CA GLU A 121 22.51 -11.08 21.86
C GLU A 121 22.61 -11.72 20.47
N ALA A 122 21.49 -11.95 19.79
CA ALA A 122 21.49 -12.40 18.40
C ALA A 122 22.14 -11.36 17.48
N ASN A 123 21.74 -10.09 17.59
CA ASN A 123 22.33 -9.00 16.81
C ASN A 123 23.84 -8.83 17.11
N ALA A 124 24.25 -8.94 18.37
CA ALA A 124 25.66 -8.85 18.75
C ALA A 124 26.50 -10.01 18.19
N ARG A 125 25.94 -11.24 18.18
CA ARG A 125 26.59 -12.40 17.55
C ARG A 125 26.73 -12.22 16.04
N GLU A 126 25.69 -11.70 15.38
CA GLU A 126 25.72 -11.41 13.95
C GLU A 126 26.78 -10.34 13.62
N GLU A 127 26.83 -9.26 14.41
CA GLU A 127 27.84 -8.22 14.25
C GLU A 127 29.27 -8.77 14.43
N ALA A 128 29.48 -9.62 15.43
CA ALA A 128 30.77 -10.27 15.65
C ALA A 128 31.16 -11.19 14.48
N LEU A 129 30.21 -11.92 13.88
CA LEU A 129 30.45 -12.75 12.69
C LEU A 129 30.84 -11.92 11.47
N LEU A 130 30.15 -10.79 11.22
CA LEU A 130 30.51 -9.90 10.11
C LEU A 130 31.87 -9.23 10.34
N ALA A 131 32.19 -8.86 11.57
CA ALA A 131 33.51 -8.32 11.92
C ALA A 131 34.62 -9.35 11.67
N GLN A 132 34.41 -10.62 12.06
CA GLN A 132 35.34 -11.71 11.77
C GLN A 132 35.48 -11.96 10.27
N LEU A 133 34.38 -11.96 9.51
CA LEU A 133 34.41 -12.07 8.07
C LEU A 133 35.23 -10.92 7.45
N ARG A 134 34.96 -9.67 7.85
CA ARG A 134 35.70 -8.49 7.37
C ARG A 134 37.20 -8.63 7.61
N ALA A 135 37.61 -8.96 8.84
CA ALA A 135 39.01 -9.17 9.18
C ALA A 135 39.64 -10.31 8.36
N ARG A 136 38.90 -11.40 8.14
CA ARG A 136 39.38 -12.50 7.31
C ARG A 136 39.59 -12.06 5.86
N VAL A 137 38.64 -11.34 5.29
CA VAL A 137 38.72 -10.86 3.90
C VAL A 137 39.85 -9.86 3.72
N GLU A 138 40.10 -8.98 4.71
CA GLU A 138 41.21 -8.03 4.71
C GLU A 138 42.59 -8.71 4.80
N SER A 139 42.67 -9.93 5.33
CA SER A 139 43.91 -10.73 5.33
C SER A 139 44.24 -11.40 3.99
N LEU A 140 43.31 -11.40 3.04
CA LEU A 140 43.49 -12.01 1.72
C LEU A 140 44.13 -11.01 0.75
N ASP A 141 44.68 -11.52 -0.35
CA ASP A 141 45.13 -10.67 -1.46
C ASP A 141 43.94 -9.84 -2.00
N PRO A 142 44.01 -8.49 -1.95
CA PRO A 142 42.91 -7.62 -2.38
C PRO A 142 42.51 -7.81 -3.85
N ALA A 143 43.43 -8.24 -4.72
CA ALA A 143 43.14 -8.52 -6.12
C ALA A 143 42.65 -9.97 -6.36
N GLY A 144 42.70 -10.81 -5.32
CA GLY A 144 42.37 -12.23 -5.41
C GLY A 144 40.87 -12.49 -5.51
N PRO A 145 40.46 -13.60 -6.18
CA PRO A 145 39.05 -13.98 -6.30
C PRO A 145 38.38 -14.27 -4.95
N ALA A 146 39.13 -14.79 -3.98
CA ALA A 146 38.64 -15.06 -2.63
C ALA A 146 38.30 -13.76 -1.87
N ALA A 147 39.13 -12.72 -1.99
CA ALA A 147 38.84 -11.42 -1.39
C ALA A 147 37.59 -10.78 -2.01
N ARG A 148 37.48 -10.82 -3.35
CA ARG A 148 36.29 -10.35 -4.06
C ARG A 148 35.02 -11.03 -3.56
N GLN A 149 35.02 -12.36 -3.47
CA GLN A 149 33.85 -13.11 -3.00
C GLN A 149 33.50 -12.75 -1.55
N GLY A 150 34.50 -12.59 -0.70
CA GLY A 150 34.30 -12.15 0.68
C GLY A 150 33.65 -10.76 0.79
N TRP A 151 34.12 -9.80 -0.02
CA TRP A 151 33.54 -8.46 -0.10
C TRP A 151 32.11 -8.45 -0.63
N LEU A 152 31.79 -9.32 -1.61
CA LEU A 152 30.41 -9.50 -2.08
C LEU A 152 29.48 -10.02 -0.98
N LEU A 153 29.91 -11.05 -0.25
CA LEU A 153 29.15 -11.63 0.85
C LEU A 153 28.91 -10.60 1.95
N LEU A 154 29.96 -9.86 2.34
CA LEU A 154 29.85 -8.80 3.33
C LEU A 154 28.91 -7.70 2.85
N GLY A 155 29.05 -7.21 1.61
CA GLY A 155 28.18 -6.15 1.10
C GLY A 155 26.71 -6.55 1.01
N ASN A 156 26.42 -7.80 0.63
CA ASN A 156 25.06 -8.32 0.60
C ASN A 156 24.46 -8.43 2.01
N ALA A 157 25.25 -8.88 2.99
CA ALA A 157 24.82 -8.94 4.38
C ALA A 157 24.50 -7.54 4.93
N GLU A 158 25.39 -6.57 4.75
CA GLU A 158 25.19 -5.18 5.19
C GLU A 158 23.97 -4.55 4.51
N ARG A 159 23.77 -4.77 3.19
CA ARG A 159 22.58 -4.28 2.47
C ARG A 159 21.30 -4.86 3.06
N SER A 160 21.27 -6.15 3.37
CA SER A 160 20.08 -6.81 3.94
C SER A 160 19.69 -6.27 5.33
N ARG A 161 20.67 -5.73 6.06
CA ARG A 161 20.50 -5.10 7.37
C ARG A 161 20.20 -3.60 7.30
N GLY A 162 20.20 -3.01 6.09
CA GLY A 162 20.00 -1.58 5.88
C GLY A 162 21.25 -0.71 6.12
N HIS A 163 22.41 -1.33 6.33
CA HIS A 163 23.71 -0.65 6.45
C HIS A 163 24.26 -0.32 5.05
N LEU A 164 23.60 0.60 4.35
CA LEU A 164 23.89 0.92 2.95
C LEU A 164 25.32 1.48 2.75
N PRO A 165 25.87 2.37 3.61
CA PRO A 165 27.24 2.85 3.45
C PRO A 165 28.29 1.74 3.49
N GLU A 166 28.15 0.80 4.43
CA GLU A 166 29.02 -0.35 4.61
C GLU A 166 28.90 -1.32 3.42
N ALA A 167 27.68 -1.53 2.92
CA ALA A 167 27.42 -2.32 1.73
C ALA A 167 28.13 -1.75 0.50
N VAL A 168 28.01 -0.43 0.28
CA VAL A 168 28.69 0.28 -0.82
C VAL A 168 30.21 0.14 -0.67
N GLY A 169 30.76 0.34 0.53
CA GLY A 169 32.20 0.21 0.77
C GLY A 169 32.72 -1.19 0.45
N ALA A 170 31.97 -2.24 0.83
CA ALA A 170 32.32 -3.62 0.51
C ALA A 170 32.24 -3.90 -1.00
N TRP A 171 31.17 -3.49 -1.68
CA TRP A 171 31.03 -3.68 -3.12
C TRP A 171 32.06 -2.88 -3.94
N GLN A 172 32.46 -1.69 -3.51
CA GLN A 172 33.55 -0.94 -4.12
C GLN A 172 34.88 -1.71 -4.03
N LYS A 173 35.19 -2.34 -2.89
CA LYS A 173 36.37 -3.22 -2.76
C LYS A 173 36.26 -4.45 -3.68
N ALA A 174 35.07 -5.04 -3.82
CA ALA A 174 34.84 -6.13 -4.77
C ALA A 174 35.04 -5.71 -6.23
N LEU A 175 34.56 -4.52 -6.61
CA LEU A 175 34.74 -3.91 -7.94
C LEU A 175 36.21 -3.56 -8.22
N ALA A 176 36.97 -3.18 -7.20
CA ALA A 176 38.40 -2.91 -7.34
C ALA A 176 39.20 -4.20 -7.61
N ALA A 177 38.83 -5.31 -6.98
CA ALA A 177 39.45 -6.62 -7.22
C ALA A 177 39.19 -7.13 -8.64
N ARG A 178 37.93 -7.05 -9.09
CA ARG A 178 37.54 -7.30 -10.48
C ARG A 178 36.26 -6.55 -10.79
N PHE A 179 36.36 -5.66 -11.77
CA PHE A 179 35.23 -4.87 -12.21
C PHE A 179 34.14 -5.75 -12.85
N ASP A 180 32.90 -5.36 -12.59
CA ASP A 180 31.71 -6.06 -13.02
C ASP A 180 30.60 -5.01 -13.25
N PRO A 181 30.16 -4.80 -14.50
CA PRO A 181 29.18 -3.75 -14.81
C PRO A 181 27.84 -3.94 -14.10
N ASP A 182 27.42 -5.18 -13.78
CA ASP A 182 26.17 -5.44 -13.07
C ASP A 182 26.25 -4.91 -11.64
N LEU A 183 27.29 -5.31 -10.92
CA LEU A 183 27.58 -4.86 -9.56
C LEU A 183 27.84 -3.35 -9.50
N ALA A 184 28.46 -2.78 -10.53
CA ALA A 184 28.66 -1.34 -10.63
C ALA A 184 27.32 -0.59 -10.72
N GLY A 185 26.36 -1.12 -11.49
CA GLY A 185 24.99 -0.59 -11.53
C GLY A 185 24.29 -0.66 -10.16
N ASP A 186 24.37 -1.81 -9.48
CA ASP A 186 23.76 -1.98 -8.14
C ASP A 186 24.40 -1.06 -7.09
N THR A 187 25.72 -0.87 -7.17
CA THR A 187 26.45 0.03 -6.29
C THR A 187 26.09 1.50 -6.58
N ALA A 188 25.90 1.86 -7.85
CA ALA A 188 25.51 3.21 -8.25
C ALA A 188 24.08 3.56 -7.80
N GLU A 189 23.15 2.60 -7.82
CA GLU A 189 21.80 2.78 -7.26
C GLU A 189 21.87 3.11 -5.76
N LEU A 190 22.62 2.32 -4.97
CA LEU A 190 22.80 2.60 -3.55
C LEU A 190 23.49 3.93 -3.28
N LEU A 191 24.49 4.30 -4.09
CA LEU A 191 25.14 5.61 -3.99
C LEU A 191 24.15 6.76 -4.28
N ALA A 192 23.22 6.57 -5.21
CA ALA A 192 22.18 7.57 -5.48
C ALA A 192 21.18 7.70 -4.31
N GLU A 193 20.87 6.60 -3.63
CA GLU A 193 20.06 6.62 -2.39
C GLU A 193 20.77 7.33 -1.24
N LEU A 194 22.10 7.19 -1.16
CA LEU A 194 22.95 7.87 -0.18
C LEU A 194 23.29 9.33 -0.54
N ASP A 195 22.60 9.93 -1.51
CA ASP A 195 22.83 11.29 -1.99
C ASP A 195 24.28 11.54 -2.49
N ARG A 196 24.88 10.53 -3.11
CA ARG A 196 26.23 10.57 -3.72
C ARG A 196 26.17 10.37 -5.24
N PRO A 197 25.42 11.20 -5.99
CA PRO A 197 25.15 10.96 -7.41
C PRO A 197 26.38 11.12 -8.31
N ALA A 198 27.40 11.89 -7.90
CA ALA A 198 28.64 12.05 -8.65
C ALA A 198 29.43 10.72 -8.73
N GLU A 199 29.57 10.03 -7.60
CA GLU A 199 30.24 8.72 -7.53
C GLU A 199 29.45 7.63 -8.25
N ALA A 200 28.12 7.65 -8.11
CA ALA A 200 27.24 6.79 -8.88
C ALA A 200 27.44 7.00 -10.39
N GLY A 201 27.52 8.27 -10.82
CA GLY A 201 27.72 8.64 -12.22
C GLY A 201 29.03 8.10 -12.78
N ALA A 202 30.12 8.20 -12.03
CA ALA A 202 31.43 7.67 -12.44
C ALA A 202 31.40 6.14 -12.61
N LEU A 203 30.74 5.41 -11.70
CA LEU A 203 30.57 3.95 -11.82
C LEU A 203 29.74 3.57 -13.04
N VAL A 204 28.60 4.24 -13.26
CA VAL A 204 27.73 3.98 -14.40
C VAL A 204 28.44 4.29 -15.73
N GLN A 205 29.19 5.39 -15.81
CA GLN A 205 29.97 5.72 -17.01
C GLN A 205 31.00 4.65 -17.35
N ARG A 206 31.73 4.16 -16.34
CA ARG A 206 32.68 3.04 -16.54
C ARG A 206 31.97 1.76 -16.96
N ALA A 207 30.83 1.44 -16.35
CA ALA A 207 30.04 0.27 -16.70
C ALA A 207 29.50 0.34 -18.15
N LEU A 208 29.06 1.53 -18.59
CA LEU A 208 28.63 1.78 -19.97
C LEU A 208 29.77 1.70 -20.98
N ALA A 209 31.01 1.98 -20.58
CA ALA A 209 32.16 1.79 -21.47
C ALA A 209 32.37 0.30 -21.82
N GLU A 210 32.06 -0.63 -20.91
CA GLU A 210 32.12 -2.06 -21.17
C GLU A 210 30.85 -2.60 -21.85
N ARG A 211 29.68 -2.07 -21.47
CA ARG A 211 28.39 -2.48 -22.02
C ARG A 211 27.60 -1.28 -22.54
N PRO A 212 27.98 -0.73 -23.70
CA PRO A 212 27.38 0.51 -24.20
C PRO A 212 25.90 0.36 -24.54
N ALA A 213 25.41 -0.85 -24.82
CA ALA A 213 24.02 -1.14 -25.17
C ALA A 213 23.14 -1.53 -23.98
N ASP A 214 23.68 -1.55 -22.75
CA ASP A 214 22.94 -1.96 -21.57
C ASP A 214 21.82 -0.94 -21.24
N VAL A 215 20.58 -1.40 -21.34
CA VAL A 215 19.38 -0.56 -21.13
C VAL A 215 19.32 -0.04 -19.70
N ARG A 216 19.65 -0.87 -18.70
CA ARG A 216 19.58 -0.48 -17.28
C ARG A 216 20.60 0.60 -16.98
N LEU A 217 21.85 0.42 -17.44
CA LEU A 217 22.91 1.39 -17.20
C LEU A 217 22.64 2.74 -17.90
N ARG A 218 22.07 2.72 -19.12
CA ARG A 218 21.66 3.95 -19.82
C ARG A 218 20.53 4.67 -19.09
N TYR A 219 19.55 3.91 -18.57
CA TYR A 219 18.49 4.48 -17.75
C TYR A 219 19.06 5.14 -16.49
N LEU A 220 19.94 4.44 -15.75
CA LEU A 220 20.61 4.98 -14.56
C LEU A 220 21.43 6.23 -14.87
N ALA A 221 22.15 6.27 -15.99
CA ALA A 221 22.93 7.44 -16.40
C ALA A 221 22.04 8.69 -16.56
N GLY A 222 20.89 8.55 -17.24
CA GLY A 222 19.93 9.64 -17.37
C GLY A 222 19.32 10.03 -16.02
N ALA A 223 18.93 9.06 -15.19
CA ALA A 223 18.38 9.33 -13.85
C ALA A 223 19.36 10.12 -12.97
N LEU A 224 20.65 9.76 -13.00
CA LEU A 224 21.71 10.42 -12.25
C LEU A 224 21.98 11.84 -12.78
N ALA A 225 21.94 12.05 -14.10
CA ALA A 225 22.05 13.39 -14.68
C ALA A 225 20.91 14.30 -14.21
N LEU A 226 19.67 13.80 -14.18
CA LEU A 226 18.53 14.56 -13.68
C LEU A 226 18.65 14.90 -12.19
N ARG A 227 19.07 13.94 -11.35
CA ARG A 227 19.31 14.20 -9.92
C ARG A 227 20.37 15.28 -9.67
N GLN A 228 21.33 15.42 -10.58
CA GLN A 228 22.37 16.44 -10.49
C GLN A 228 21.96 17.79 -11.13
N GLY A 229 20.69 17.96 -11.51
CA GLY A 229 20.20 19.17 -12.16
C GLY A 229 20.60 19.32 -13.63
N ARG A 230 21.26 18.30 -14.22
CA ARG A 230 21.66 18.26 -15.63
C ARG A 230 20.49 17.79 -16.51
N THR A 231 19.38 18.53 -16.45
CA THR A 231 18.10 18.13 -17.05
C THR A 231 18.20 17.87 -18.55
N ALA A 232 18.87 18.76 -19.29
CA ALA A 232 19.04 18.62 -20.75
C ALA A 232 19.80 17.33 -21.11
N GLU A 233 20.86 17.02 -20.37
CA GLU A 233 21.66 15.80 -20.58
C GLU A 233 20.85 14.54 -20.25
N GLY A 234 20.16 14.52 -19.10
CA GLY A 234 19.31 13.39 -18.71
C GLY A 234 18.19 13.12 -19.72
N LYS A 235 17.53 14.18 -20.21
CA LYS A 235 16.52 14.10 -21.28
C LYS A 235 17.12 13.53 -22.56
N ALA A 236 18.29 14.00 -22.99
CA ALA A 236 18.95 13.51 -24.20
C ALA A 236 19.32 12.02 -24.10
N ILE A 237 19.83 11.58 -22.94
CA ILE A 237 20.18 10.16 -22.71
C ILE A 237 18.93 9.27 -22.79
N TRP A 238 17.85 9.65 -22.11
CA TRP A 238 16.61 8.87 -22.14
C TRP A 238 15.91 8.91 -23.50
N GLN A 239 15.97 10.03 -24.23
CA GLN A 239 15.47 10.09 -25.61
C GLN A 239 16.24 9.13 -26.51
N ALA A 240 17.58 9.11 -26.46
CA ALA A 240 18.38 8.18 -27.25
C ALA A 240 18.11 6.70 -26.87
N LEU A 241 17.82 6.44 -25.59
CA LEU A 241 17.39 5.13 -25.13
C LEU A 241 16.04 4.72 -25.72
N LEU A 242 15.07 5.64 -25.79
CA LEU A 242 13.79 5.41 -26.45
C LEU A 242 13.96 5.21 -27.97
N ASP A 243 14.81 5.99 -28.63
CA ASP A 243 15.02 5.89 -30.08
C ASP A 243 15.64 4.55 -30.49
N SER A 244 16.42 3.93 -29.60
CA SER A 244 17.02 2.60 -29.79
C SER A 244 16.17 1.44 -29.23
N ALA A 245 15.01 1.73 -28.63
CA ALA A 245 14.16 0.72 -28.00
C ALA A 245 13.35 -0.09 -29.04
N PRO A 246 13.25 -1.42 -28.88
CA PRO A 246 12.24 -2.21 -29.60
C PRO A 246 10.82 -1.66 -29.36
N PRO A 247 9.93 -1.71 -30.36
CA PRO A 247 8.58 -1.15 -30.25
C PRO A 247 7.71 -1.85 -29.19
N ASP A 248 8.00 -3.13 -28.90
CA ASP A 248 7.33 -3.99 -27.93
C ASP A 248 7.98 -4.00 -26.54
N ALA A 249 9.02 -3.19 -26.32
CA ALA A 249 9.73 -3.15 -25.05
C ALA A 249 8.82 -2.63 -23.92
N PRO A 250 8.60 -3.39 -22.83
CA PRO A 250 7.62 -3.05 -21.78
C PRO A 250 7.98 -1.77 -21.00
N TRP A 251 9.27 -1.41 -20.98
CA TRP A 251 9.78 -0.20 -20.32
C TRP A 251 9.69 1.07 -21.17
N ARG A 252 9.36 0.96 -22.47
CA ARG A 252 9.35 2.08 -23.41
C ARG A 252 8.27 3.11 -23.08
N ALA A 253 7.03 2.66 -22.88
CA ALA A 253 5.91 3.56 -22.59
C ALA A 253 6.06 4.31 -21.25
N PRO A 254 6.43 3.64 -20.12
CA PRO A 254 6.69 4.33 -18.85
C PRO A 254 7.81 5.38 -18.96
N LEU A 255 8.91 5.06 -19.67
CA LEU A 255 10.02 5.99 -19.83
C LEU A 255 9.64 7.22 -20.67
N ALA A 256 8.86 7.04 -21.74
CA ALA A 256 8.36 8.14 -22.56
C ALA A 256 7.43 9.09 -21.78
N GLU A 257 6.55 8.54 -20.96
CA GLU A 257 5.68 9.33 -20.08
C GLU A 257 6.51 10.10 -19.04
N GLN A 258 7.51 9.45 -18.43
CA GLN A 258 8.40 10.10 -17.49
C GLN A 258 9.15 11.27 -18.13
N LEU A 259 9.63 11.11 -19.37
CA LEU A 259 10.32 12.15 -20.13
C LEU A 259 9.43 13.38 -20.39
N GLN A 260 8.14 13.17 -20.69
CA GLN A 260 7.16 14.26 -20.92
C GLN A 260 6.83 15.07 -19.67
N ARG A 261 6.91 14.44 -18.48
CA ARG A 261 6.64 15.11 -17.20
C ARG A 261 7.80 15.97 -16.70
N LEU A 262 9.00 15.81 -17.27
CA LEU A 262 10.17 16.59 -16.86
C LEU A 262 10.07 18.03 -17.38
N PRO A 263 10.39 19.04 -16.54
CA PRO A 263 10.34 20.46 -16.89
C PRO A 263 11.28 20.81 -18.04
#